data_AF-N4UM18-F1
#
_entry.id   AF-N4UM18-F1
#
_cell.length_a   1.000
_cell.length_b   1.000
_cell.length_c   1.000
_cell.angle_alpha   90.00
_cell.angle_beta   90.00
_cell.angle_gamma   90.00
#
_symmetry.space_group_name_H-M   'P 1'
#
loop_
_entity.id
_entity.type
_entity.pdbx_description
1 polymer ?
#
loop_
_entity_poly.entity_id
_entity_poly.type
_entity_poly.pdbx_seq_one_letter_code
_entity_poly.pdbx_strand_id
1 'polypeptide(L)'
;MAGLNDVPFIKGLAVPSIWEHRKLPAYLGPSLSGLIGLSLIAIVNFFTTVALGIMLINTIRSWIFNQTMIEGWEQERHEALMDKGPKDWWDITGPDGEKVRFERLEFPYDIGFFDNMAQAMGTRNILMWFFPLGGNPAIAKDGTGSGWEWEENGFNRVEGLWPPPDPDKIRRAARGWPAANRDYAEELRQANMSSSEFKAEFLKRKADDEKRKRHLMAELEEVDDYDMYDDEEYDREFDQGLGWVNSDGDRLRDYGVDEEESEAEAADEDVPLAELIRRRKVLQRDISDD
;
A
#
# COMPACT_ATOMS: atom_id res chain seq x y z
N MET A 1 -11.26 2.15 -46.00
CA MET A 1 -11.61 1.15 -44.98
C MET A 1 -12.89 0.41 -45.37
N ALA A 2 -12.83 -0.39 -46.43
CA ALA A 2 -13.99 -1.01 -47.07
C ALA A 2 -13.98 -2.54 -46.92
N GLY A 3 -13.72 -3.05 -45.70
CA GLY A 3 -13.40 -4.47 -45.50
C GLY A 3 -14.25 -5.24 -44.49
N LEU A 4 -15.03 -4.57 -43.62
CA LEU A 4 -15.87 -5.27 -42.64
C LEU A 4 -17.38 -5.16 -42.90
N ASN A 5 -17.81 -4.23 -43.75
CA ASN A 5 -19.24 -3.98 -43.98
C ASN A 5 -19.85 -4.87 -45.07
N ASP A 6 -19.06 -5.62 -45.84
CA ASP A 6 -19.55 -6.44 -46.96
C ASP A 6 -19.81 -7.90 -46.62
N VAL A 7 -19.65 -8.28 -45.34
CA VAL A 7 -20.10 -9.60 -44.89
C VAL A 7 -21.62 -9.53 -44.66
N PRO A 8 -22.46 -10.25 -45.42
CA PRO A 8 -23.92 -10.22 -45.25
C PRO A 8 -24.38 -10.61 -43.84
N PHE A 9 -23.53 -11.35 -43.12
CA PHE A 9 -23.69 -11.70 -41.71
C PHE A 9 -23.72 -10.46 -40.78
N ILE A 10 -22.90 -9.44 -41.05
CA ILE A 10 -22.79 -8.25 -40.20
C ILE A 10 -23.92 -7.25 -40.48
N LYS A 11 -24.37 -7.12 -41.74
CA LYS A 11 -25.54 -6.28 -42.08
C LYS A 11 -26.83 -6.75 -41.38
N GLY A 12 -27.02 -8.06 -41.24
CA GLY A 12 -28.18 -8.64 -40.55
C GLY A 12 -28.14 -8.58 -39.02
N LEU A 13 -26.97 -8.28 -38.43
CA LEU A 13 -26.77 -8.22 -36.97
C LEU A 13 -26.98 -6.82 -36.38
N ALA A 14 -27.17 -5.80 -37.21
CA ALA A 14 -27.41 -4.45 -36.73
C ALA A 14 -28.76 -4.39 -35.99
N VAL A 15 -28.72 -4.01 -34.71
CA VAL A 15 -29.90 -3.87 -33.82
C VAL A 15 -31.07 -3.14 -34.49
N PRO A 16 -30.87 -2.05 -35.28
CA PRO A 16 -31.97 -1.37 -35.98
C PRO A 16 -32.68 -2.24 -37.02
N SER A 17 -31.91 -3.01 -37.80
CA SER A 17 -32.45 -3.90 -38.83
C SER A 17 -33.29 -5.03 -38.21
N ILE A 18 -32.88 -5.57 -37.06
CA ILE A 18 -33.64 -6.61 -36.37
C ILE A 18 -34.88 -6.01 -35.69
N TRP A 19 -34.79 -4.78 -35.18
CA TRP A 19 -35.89 -4.06 -34.54
C TRP A 19 -37.06 -3.75 -35.50
N GLU A 20 -36.77 -3.45 -36.76
CA GLU A 20 -37.78 -3.25 -37.81
C GLU A 20 -38.59 -4.53 -38.07
N HIS A 21 -37.93 -5.69 -38.03
CA HIS A 21 -38.52 -6.99 -38.34
C HIS A 21 -39.14 -7.71 -37.12
N ARG A 22 -39.21 -7.06 -35.95
CA ARG A 22 -39.71 -7.66 -34.69
C ARG A 22 -41.14 -8.21 -34.74
N LYS A 23 -41.95 -7.74 -35.69
CA LYS A 23 -43.35 -8.15 -35.87
C LYS A 23 -43.54 -9.23 -36.93
N LEU A 24 -42.46 -9.67 -37.59
CA LEU A 24 -42.55 -10.74 -38.57
C LEU A 24 -42.74 -12.10 -37.88
N PRO A 25 -43.48 -13.03 -38.52
CA PRO A 25 -43.68 -14.37 -37.99
C PRO A 25 -42.34 -15.12 -37.92
N ALA A 26 -42.19 -15.98 -36.91
CA ALA A 26 -40.92 -16.59 -36.49
C ALA A 26 -40.13 -17.34 -37.57
N TYR A 27 -40.78 -17.78 -38.66
CA TYR A 27 -40.13 -18.47 -39.78
C TYR A 27 -39.34 -17.52 -40.72
N LEU A 28 -39.57 -16.21 -40.64
CA LEU A 28 -38.79 -15.15 -41.31
C LEU A 28 -37.77 -14.49 -40.35
N GLY A 29 -37.56 -15.11 -39.17
CA GLY A 29 -36.68 -14.60 -38.14
C GLY A 29 -35.18 -14.74 -38.45
N PRO A 30 -34.32 -14.05 -37.68
CA PRO A 30 -32.87 -14.14 -37.83
C PRO A 30 -32.36 -15.59 -37.62
N SER A 31 -31.26 -15.93 -38.30
CA SER A 31 -30.64 -17.25 -38.16
C SER A 31 -30.20 -17.53 -36.71
N LEU A 32 -30.16 -18.81 -36.33
CA LEU A 32 -29.70 -19.23 -34.99
C LEU A 32 -28.29 -18.72 -34.66
N SER A 33 -27.38 -18.73 -35.64
CA SER A 33 -26.04 -18.15 -35.51
C SER A 33 -26.08 -16.62 -35.33
N GLY A 34 -27.03 -15.94 -35.96
CA GLY A 34 -27.26 -14.50 -35.79
C GLY A 34 -27.79 -14.16 -34.40
N LEU A 35 -28.69 -14.99 -33.85
CA LEU A 35 -29.17 -14.83 -32.47
C LEU A 35 -28.05 -15.05 -31.44
N ILE A 36 -27.22 -16.07 -31.62
CA ILE A 36 -26.05 -16.29 -30.76
C ILE A 36 -25.08 -15.11 -30.85
N GLY A 37 -24.75 -14.66 -32.05
CA GLY A 37 -23.86 -13.51 -32.27
C GLY A 37 -24.40 -12.23 -31.63
N LEU A 38 -25.69 -11.94 -31.80
CA LEU A 38 -26.34 -10.79 -31.17
C LEU A 38 -26.34 -10.89 -29.65
N SER A 39 -26.55 -12.08 -29.10
CA SER A 39 -26.53 -12.30 -27.65
C SER A 39 -25.13 -12.02 -27.08
N LEU A 40 -24.08 -12.54 -27.74
CA LEU A 40 -22.69 -12.28 -27.35
C LEU A 40 -22.33 -10.80 -27.47
N ILE A 41 -22.70 -10.14 -28.57
CA ILE A 41 -22.45 -8.70 -28.76
C ILE A 41 -23.20 -7.88 -27.71
N ALA A 42 -24.45 -8.23 -27.37
CA ALA A 42 -25.21 -7.55 -26.34
C ALA A 42 -24.55 -7.67 -24.96
N ILE A 43 -24.07 -8.87 -24.61
CA ILE A 43 -23.35 -9.12 -23.35
C ILE A 43 -22.05 -8.31 -23.32
N VAL A 44 -21.24 -8.38 -24.37
CA VAL A 44 -19.98 -7.62 -24.45
C VAL A 44 -20.23 -6.12 -24.41
N ASN A 45 -21.22 -5.63 -25.16
CA ASN A 45 -21.58 -4.21 -25.18
C ASN A 45 -22.11 -3.75 -23.82
N PHE A 46 -22.86 -4.58 -23.10
CA PHE A 46 -23.32 -4.30 -21.75
C PHE A 46 -22.13 -4.10 -20.80
N PHE A 47 -21.23 -5.08 -20.71
CA PHE A 47 -20.06 -4.97 -19.83
C PHE A 47 -19.14 -3.81 -20.23
N THR A 48 -18.95 -3.59 -21.52
CA THR A 48 -18.15 -2.47 -22.03
C THR A 48 -18.79 -1.13 -21.64
N THR A 49 -20.10 -0.97 -21.81
CA THR A 49 -20.82 0.26 -21.45
C THR A 49 -20.80 0.49 -19.94
N VAL A 50 -20.94 -0.56 -19.14
CA VAL A 50 -20.83 -0.48 -17.68
C VAL A 50 -19.42 -0.05 -17.25
N ALA A 51 -18.38 -0.68 -17.79
CA ALA A 51 -17.00 -0.32 -17.48
C ALA A 51 -16.67 1.13 -17.88
N LEU A 52 -17.06 1.54 -19.09
CA LEU A 52 -16.90 2.93 -19.55
C LEU A 52 -17.74 3.89 -18.71
N GLY A 53 -18.93 3.49 -18.26
CA GLY A 53 -19.78 4.28 -17.39
C GLY A 53 -19.16 4.53 -16.01
N ILE A 54 -18.60 3.50 -15.39
CA ILE A 54 -17.88 3.62 -14.10
C ILE A 54 -16.68 4.54 -14.26
N MET A 55 -15.87 4.35 -15.32
CA MET A 55 -14.72 5.19 -15.60
C MET A 55 -15.13 6.65 -15.84
N LEU A 56 -16.22 6.89 -16.58
CA LEU A 56 -16.74 8.22 -16.83
C LEU A 56 -17.22 8.91 -15.54
N ILE A 57 -17.97 8.20 -14.69
CA ILE A 57 -18.43 8.74 -13.40
C ILE A 57 -17.25 9.14 -12.52
N ASN A 58 -16.24 8.26 -12.41
CA ASN A 58 -15.05 8.55 -11.62
C ASN A 58 -14.27 9.74 -12.20
N THR A 59 -14.15 9.82 -13.52
CA THR A 59 -13.47 10.94 -14.19
C THR A 59 -14.21 12.27 -13.98
N ILE A 60 -15.55 12.26 -14.09
CA ILE A 60 -16.37 13.46 -13.82
C ILE A 60 -16.25 13.87 -12.36
N ARG A 61 -16.26 12.91 -11.42
CA ARG A 61 -16.04 13.19 -9.99
C ARG A 61 -14.70 13.88 -9.76
N SER A 62 -13.63 13.36 -10.37
CA SER A 62 -12.29 13.98 -10.33
C SER A 62 -12.29 15.42 -10.85
N TRP A 63 -12.96 15.69 -11.98
CA TRP A 63 -13.06 17.05 -12.53
C TRP A 63 -13.88 18.00 -11.66
N ILE A 64 -14.95 17.51 -11.05
CA ILE A 64 -15.83 18.32 -10.19
C ILE A 64 -15.07 18.83 -8.96
N PHE A 65 -14.26 17.98 -8.34
CA PHE A 65 -13.51 18.33 -7.13
C PHE A 65 -12.08 18.81 -7.41
N ASN A 66 -11.70 18.92 -8.68
CA ASN A 66 -10.32 19.23 -9.10
C ASN A 66 -9.28 18.29 -8.47
N GLN A 67 -9.64 17.02 -8.32
CA GLN A 67 -8.82 16.00 -7.67
C GLN A 67 -8.27 15.03 -8.71
N THR A 68 -6.96 14.87 -8.72
CA THR A 68 -6.33 13.77 -9.44
C THR A 68 -6.57 12.44 -8.73
N MET A 69 -6.41 11.33 -9.45
CA MET A 69 -6.54 10.00 -8.85
C MET A 69 -5.61 9.84 -7.65
N ILE A 70 -4.35 10.27 -7.77
CA ILE A 70 -3.32 10.16 -6.72
C ILE A 70 -3.73 10.97 -5.48
N GLU A 71 -4.23 12.19 -5.66
CA GLU A 71 -4.71 13.01 -4.56
C GLU A 71 -5.93 12.43 -3.87
N GLY A 72 -6.81 11.74 -4.60
CA GLY A 72 -7.93 10.98 -4.03
C GLY A 72 -7.46 9.88 -3.09
N TRP A 73 -6.45 9.09 -3.49
CA TRP A 73 -5.86 8.07 -2.62
C TRP A 73 -5.19 8.69 -1.38
N GLU A 74 -4.50 9.83 -1.52
CA GLU A 74 -3.89 10.54 -0.39
C GLU A 74 -4.94 11.08 0.59
N GLN A 75 -6.10 11.54 0.11
CA GLN A 75 -7.22 11.94 0.97
C GLN A 75 -7.80 10.78 1.76
N GLU A 76 -8.10 9.67 1.08
CA GLU A 76 -8.64 8.47 1.73
C GLU A 76 -7.66 7.94 2.78
N ARG A 77 -6.36 7.96 2.48
CA ARG A 77 -5.31 7.59 3.41
C ARG A 77 -5.23 8.53 4.60
N HIS A 78 -5.29 9.84 4.38
CA HIS A 78 -5.29 10.84 5.43
C HIS A 78 -6.53 10.69 6.33
N GLU A 79 -7.72 10.48 5.77
CA GLU A 79 -8.95 10.24 6.51
C GLU A 79 -8.89 8.93 7.30
N ALA A 80 -8.37 7.85 6.71
CA ALA A 80 -8.19 6.58 7.42
C ALA A 80 -7.17 6.67 8.56
N LEU A 81 -6.11 7.48 8.41
CA LEU A 81 -5.16 7.77 9.51
C LEU A 81 -5.83 8.59 10.62
N MET A 82 -6.73 9.50 10.26
CA MET A 82 -7.56 10.26 11.19
C MET A 82 -8.51 9.40 12.02
N ASP A 83 -9.15 8.41 11.40
CA ASP A 83 -10.11 7.55 12.08
C ASP A 83 -9.44 6.52 13.01
N LYS A 84 -8.20 6.12 12.73
CA LYS A 84 -7.48 5.08 13.50
C LYS A 84 -6.77 5.58 14.77
N GLY A 85 -6.60 6.90 14.94
CA GLY A 85 -5.68 7.45 15.96
C GLY A 85 -6.34 7.89 17.28
N PRO A 86 -5.95 7.31 18.45
CA PRO A 86 -6.22 7.93 19.74
C PRO A 86 -5.57 9.31 19.84
N LYS A 87 -6.15 10.21 20.63
CA LYS A 87 -5.77 11.62 20.76
C LYS A 87 -4.26 11.86 21.06
N ASP A 88 -3.58 10.87 21.67
CA ASP A 88 -2.16 10.90 22.04
C ASP A 88 -1.18 10.63 20.89
N TRP A 89 -1.64 10.07 19.76
CA TRP A 89 -0.79 9.82 18.58
C TRP A 89 -0.47 11.10 17.80
N TRP A 90 -1.22 12.17 18.03
CA TRP A 90 -1.20 13.40 17.23
C TRP A 90 -0.14 14.42 17.65
N ASP A 91 0.54 14.22 18.78
CA ASP A 91 1.70 15.01 19.21
C ASP A 91 2.99 14.29 18.77
N ILE A 92 3.33 14.34 17.48
CA ILE A 92 4.58 13.74 17.00
C ILE A 92 5.71 14.74 17.22
N THR A 93 6.66 14.38 18.07
CA THR A 93 7.90 15.13 18.21
C THR A 93 8.72 14.96 16.93
N GLY A 94 8.86 16.04 16.16
CA GLY A 94 9.72 16.07 14.99
C GLY A 94 11.20 15.88 15.39
N PRO A 95 12.08 15.63 14.42
CA PRO A 95 13.52 15.48 14.65
C PRO A 95 14.16 16.65 15.40
N ASP A 96 13.59 17.86 15.27
CA ASP A 96 14.04 19.09 15.92
C ASP A 96 13.42 19.32 17.31
N GLY A 97 12.60 18.40 17.82
CA GLY A 97 11.93 18.52 19.12
C GLY A 97 10.61 19.29 19.09
N GLU A 98 10.21 19.86 17.96
CA GLU A 98 8.91 20.52 17.80
C GLU A 98 7.78 19.50 17.70
N LYS A 99 6.71 19.73 18.45
CA LYS A 99 5.49 18.91 18.38
C LYS A 99 4.69 19.32 17.15
N VAL A 100 4.66 18.46 16.14
CA VAL A 100 3.77 18.64 14.99
C VAL A 100 2.42 18.07 15.36
N ARG A 101 1.43 18.95 15.51
CA ARG A 101 0.03 18.52 15.65
C ARG A 101 -0.53 18.19 14.28
N PHE A 102 -1.00 16.98 14.12
CA PHE A 102 -1.74 16.61 12.92
C PHE A 102 -3.14 17.24 12.99
N GLU A 103 -3.45 18.08 12.01
CA GLU A 103 -4.76 18.73 11.89
C GLU A 103 -5.50 18.11 10.70
N ARG A 104 -6.85 18.14 10.73
CA ARG A 104 -7.65 17.72 9.58
C ARG A 104 -7.37 18.71 8.44
N LEU A 105 -6.65 18.27 7.42
CA LEU A 105 -6.44 19.05 6.22
C LEU A 105 -7.60 18.80 5.25
N GLU A 106 -8.19 19.89 4.78
CA GLU A 106 -9.14 19.85 3.66
C GLU A 106 -8.37 19.94 2.35
N PHE A 107 -8.95 19.41 1.27
CA PHE A 107 -8.29 19.42 -0.03
C PHE A 107 -8.16 20.86 -0.55
N PRO A 108 -6.96 21.35 -0.86
CA PRO A 108 -6.75 22.77 -1.14
C PRO A 108 -7.16 23.21 -2.55
N TYR A 109 -7.14 22.31 -3.55
CA TYR A 109 -7.33 22.69 -4.96
C TYR A 109 -8.80 22.71 -5.41
N ASP A 110 -9.76 22.49 -4.52
CA ASP A 110 -11.18 22.66 -4.81
C ASP A 110 -11.58 24.14 -4.66
N ILE A 111 -11.58 24.86 -5.78
CA ILE A 111 -11.89 26.30 -5.86
C ILE A 111 -13.38 26.53 -6.19
N GLY A 112 -14.14 25.44 -6.39
CA GLY A 112 -15.56 25.44 -6.68
C GLY A 112 -15.91 24.86 -8.05
N PHE A 113 -17.10 24.27 -8.14
CA PHE A 113 -17.55 23.47 -9.30
C PHE A 113 -17.25 24.09 -10.68
N PHE A 114 -17.55 25.38 -10.87
CA PHE A 114 -17.40 26.00 -12.20
C PHE A 114 -15.95 26.27 -12.57
N ASP A 115 -15.14 26.76 -11.62
CA ASP A 115 -13.73 27.04 -11.88
C ASP A 115 -12.92 25.74 -11.99
N ASN A 116 -13.24 24.71 -11.20
CA ASN A 116 -12.68 23.37 -11.34
C ASN A 116 -12.96 22.79 -12.75
N MET A 117 -14.22 22.85 -13.20
CA MET A 117 -14.59 22.39 -14.54
C MET A 117 -13.95 23.22 -15.64
N ALA A 118 -13.86 24.55 -15.47
CA ALA A 118 -13.20 25.41 -16.44
C ALA A 118 -11.69 25.14 -16.54
N GLN A 119 -11.03 24.81 -15.43
CA GLN A 119 -9.63 24.37 -15.40
C GLN A 119 -9.45 23.01 -16.07
N ALA A 120 -10.30 22.03 -15.75
CA ALA A 120 -10.26 20.69 -16.37
C ALA A 120 -10.46 20.74 -17.90
N MET A 121 -11.41 21.56 -18.36
CA MET A 121 -11.73 21.71 -19.78
C MET A 121 -10.89 22.77 -20.50
N GLY A 122 -10.02 23.49 -19.79
CA GLY A 122 -9.15 24.55 -20.34
C GLY A 122 -9.88 25.82 -20.80
N THR A 123 -11.20 25.93 -20.61
CA THR A 123 -11.98 27.09 -21.02
C THR A 123 -13.23 27.26 -20.15
N ARG A 124 -13.66 28.52 -19.96
CA ARG A 124 -14.93 28.86 -19.29
C ARG A 124 -16.16 28.70 -20.20
N ASN A 125 -15.97 28.43 -21.49
CA ASN A 125 -17.09 28.25 -22.42
C ASN A 125 -17.62 26.82 -22.38
N ILE A 126 -18.78 26.63 -21.74
CA ILE A 126 -19.46 25.33 -21.58
C ILE A 126 -19.72 24.64 -22.94
N LEU A 127 -20.01 25.40 -24.00
CA LEU A 127 -20.27 24.81 -25.32
C LEU A 127 -19.02 24.18 -25.93
N MET A 128 -17.84 24.74 -25.61
CA MET A 128 -16.57 24.20 -26.09
C MET A 128 -16.14 22.94 -25.36
N TRP A 129 -16.73 22.62 -24.20
CA TRP A 129 -16.44 21.41 -23.44
C TRP A 129 -16.79 20.13 -24.21
N PHE A 130 -17.84 20.18 -25.04
CA PHE A 130 -18.26 19.03 -25.85
C PHE A 130 -17.48 18.90 -27.16
N PHE A 131 -16.58 19.84 -27.46
CA PHE A 131 -15.83 19.85 -28.69
C PHE A 131 -14.49 19.12 -28.50
N PRO A 132 -14.27 17.95 -29.14
CA PRO A 132 -13.05 17.16 -28.94
C PRO A 132 -11.78 17.82 -29.51
N LEU A 133 -11.94 18.84 -30.37
CA LEU A 133 -10.85 19.68 -30.87
C LEU A 133 -10.81 21.03 -30.14
N GLY A 134 -11.44 21.11 -28.96
CA GLY A 134 -11.38 22.26 -28.06
C GLY A 134 -9.98 22.49 -27.50
N GLY A 135 -9.79 23.63 -26.85
CA GLY A 135 -8.52 23.98 -26.22
C GLY A 135 -8.21 23.08 -25.02
N ASN A 136 -6.94 22.73 -24.84
CA ASN A 136 -6.44 22.07 -23.63
C ASN A 136 -6.09 23.14 -22.57
N PRO A 137 -5.99 22.75 -21.28
CA PRO A 137 -5.46 23.64 -20.24
C PRO A 137 -4.10 24.20 -20.67
N ALA A 138 -3.93 25.51 -20.56
CA ALA A 138 -2.71 26.19 -21.01
C ALA A 138 -1.62 26.07 -19.94
N ILE A 139 -0.59 25.27 -20.22
CA ILE A 139 0.56 25.14 -19.32
C ILE A 139 1.47 26.35 -19.49
N ALA A 140 1.77 27.04 -18.38
CA ALA A 140 2.67 28.18 -18.38
C ALA A 140 4.11 27.73 -18.70
N LYS A 141 4.76 28.43 -19.64
CA LYS A 141 6.15 28.12 -20.05
C LYS A 141 7.19 28.72 -19.12
N ASP A 142 6.82 29.75 -18.37
CA ASP A 142 7.75 30.58 -17.60
C ASP A 142 7.94 30.08 -16.16
N GLY A 143 7.50 28.85 -15.85
CA GLY A 143 7.67 28.24 -14.53
C GLY A 143 6.76 28.81 -13.43
N THR A 144 5.91 29.78 -13.76
CA THR A 144 4.94 30.41 -12.86
C THR A 144 3.56 30.40 -13.51
N GLY A 145 2.51 30.04 -12.76
CA GLY A 145 1.14 29.90 -13.27
C GLY A 145 0.71 28.46 -13.56
N SER A 146 -0.34 28.29 -14.38
CA SER A 146 -1.05 27.02 -14.57
C SER A 146 -0.12 25.87 -14.94
N GLY A 147 -0.17 24.78 -14.15
CA GLY A 147 0.70 23.60 -14.26
C GLY A 147 1.90 23.61 -13.30
N TRP A 148 2.25 24.75 -12.72
CA TRP A 148 3.31 24.89 -11.69
C TRP A 148 2.74 25.32 -10.35
N GLU A 149 1.83 26.29 -10.39
CA GLU A 149 1.14 26.84 -9.24
C GLU A 149 -0.36 26.62 -9.42
N TRP A 150 -1.00 26.17 -8.37
CA TRP A 150 -2.44 25.95 -8.31
C TRP A 150 -3.01 26.89 -7.27
N GLU A 151 -4.17 27.46 -7.59
CA GLU A 151 -4.89 28.31 -6.66
C GLU A 151 -5.45 27.44 -5.52
N GLU A 152 -5.21 27.87 -4.27
CA GLU A 152 -5.71 27.18 -3.09
C GLU A 152 -6.99 27.88 -2.60
N ASN A 153 -7.94 27.10 -2.09
CA ASN A 153 -9.22 27.58 -1.59
C ASN A 153 -9.14 28.36 -0.27
N GLY A 154 -8.00 28.35 0.40
CA GLY A 154 -7.77 29.06 1.66
C GLY A 154 -8.51 28.48 2.87
N PHE A 155 -9.03 27.25 2.79
CA PHE A 155 -9.65 26.59 3.96
C PHE A 155 -8.61 26.14 5.00
N ASN A 156 -7.40 25.82 4.54
CA ASN A 156 -6.30 25.42 5.41
C ASN A 156 -5.64 26.63 6.08
N ARG A 157 -5.12 26.45 7.29
CA ARG A 157 -4.47 27.53 8.07
C ARG A 157 -3.20 28.07 7.40
N VAL A 158 -2.48 27.20 6.70
CA VAL A 158 -1.23 27.52 6.01
C VAL A 158 -1.35 26.99 4.58
N GLU A 159 -0.95 27.81 3.62
CA GLU A 159 -0.89 27.42 2.20
C GLU A 159 0.23 26.39 1.97
N GLY A 160 0.05 25.48 1.01
CA GLY A 160 1.08 24.50 0.65
C GLY A 160 1.27 23.35 1.65
N LEU A 161 0.29 23.08 2.51
CA LEU A 161 0.31 21.92 3.44
C LEU A 161 0.02 20.58 2.76
N TRP A 162 -0.29 20.59 1.46
CA TRP A 162 -0.60 19.40 0.67
C TRP A 162 0.63 18.97 -0.15
N PRO A 163 1.00 17.67 -0.17
CA PRO A 163 0.36 16.53 0.48
C PRO A 163 0.62 16.46 2.00
N PRO A 164 -0.31 15.89 2.79
CA PRO A 164 -0.17 15.77 4.23
C PRO A 164 1.04 14.90 4.60
N PRO A 165 1.85 15.29 5.61
CA PRO A 165 3.05 14.56 5.97
C PRO A 165 2.73 13.27 6.74
N ASP A 166 3.13 12.12 6.21
CA ASP A 166 2.87 10.82 6.85
C ASP A 166 3.46 10.70 8.27
N PRO A 167 2.66 10.37 9.31
CA PRO A 167 3.12 10.27 10.70
C PRO A 167 4.17 9.16 10.88
N ASP A 168 4.05 8.06 10.14
CA ASP A 168 5.03 6.98 10.14
C ASP A 168 6.35 7.36 9.48
N LYS A 169 6.32 8.24 8.47
CA LYS A 169 7.55 8.76 7.87
C LYS A 169 8.24 9.71 8.83
N ILE A 170 7.49 10.59 9.50
CA ILE A 170 8.04 11.49 10.53
C ILE A 170 8.67 10.69 11.67
N ARG A 171 7.99 9.66 12.18
CA ARG A 171 8.54 8.83 13.27
C ARG A 171 9.75 8.02 12.86
N ARG A 172 9.78 7.48 11.64
CA ARG A 172 10.98 6.81 11.12
C ARG A 172 12.14 7.78 10.97
N ALA A 173 11.89 9.01 10.51
CA ALA A 173 12.91 10.05 10.45
C ALA A 173 13.40 10.46 11.85
N ALA A 174 12.48 10.62 12.82
CA ALA A 174 12.80 11.00 14.19
C ALA A 174 13.53 9.89 14.98
N ARG A 175 13.25 8.61 14.71
CA ARG A 175 13.92 7.48 15.36
C ARG A 175 15.41 7.35 15.01
N GLY A 176 15.88 8.05 13.97
CA GLY A 176 17.26 7.98 13.50
C GLY A 176 17.65 6.59 12.98
N TRP A 177 18.77 6.49 12.26
CA TRP A 177 19.31 5.19 11.88
C TRP A 177 19.89 4.52 13.13
N PRO A 178 19.56 3.26 13.48
CA PRO A 178 20.06 2.64 14.72
C PRO A 178 21.60 2.64 14.83
N ALA A 179 22.32 2.61 13.72
CA ALA A 179 23.78 2.70 13.73
C ALA A 179 24.32 4.14 13.86
N ALA A 180 23.48 5.17 13.73
CA ALA A 180 23.86 6.55 14.03
C ALA A 180 23.94 6.81 15.54
N ASN A 181 23.28 5.98 16.35
CA ASN A 181 23.36 5.99 17.81
C ASN A 181 24.41 4.99 18.34
N ARG A 182 25.49 4.77 17.57
CA ARG A 182 26.64 3.96 18.00
C ARG A 182 27.43 4.73 19.06
N ASP A 183 27.54 4.14 20.23
CA ASP A 183 28.30 4.72 21.32
C ASP A 183 29.79 4.40 21.14
N TYR A 184 30.48 5.23 20.33
CA TYR A 184 31.90 5.05 20.00
C TYR A 184 32.80 4.95 21.25
N ALA A 185 32.38 5.57 22.36
CA ALA A 185 33.08 5.50 23.63
C ALA A 185 33.00 4.09 24.26
N GLU A 186 31.88 3.39 24.12
CA GLU A 186 31.73 2.01 24.57
C GLU A 186 32.46 1.04 23.64
N GLU A 187 32.41 1.26 22.32
CA GLU A 187 33.15 0.44 21.35
C GLU A 187 34.67 0.51 21.58
N LEU A 188 35.21 1.71 21.85
CA LEU A 188 36.62 1.91 22.20
C LEU A 188 37.01 1.24 23.53
N ARG A 189 36.09 1.19 24.51
CA ARG A 189 36.33 0.47 25.78
C ARG A 189 36.35 -1.03 25.57
N GLN A 190 35.43 -1.56 24.76
CA GLN A 190 35.38 -2.99 24.43
C GLN A 190 36.61 -3.43 23.63
N ALA A 191 37.10 -2.61 22.70
CA ALA A 191 38.31 -2.90 21.92
C ALA A 191 39.59 -2.94 22.78
N ASN A 192 39.62 -2.22 23.91
CA ASN A 192 40.75 -2.17 24.82
C ASN A 192 40.70 -3.22 25.95
N MET A 193 39.63 -4.04 26.03
CA MET A 193 39.48 -5.06 27.06
C MET A 193 40.21 -6.37 26.72
N SER A 194 40.68 -7.09 27.73
CA SER A 194 41.25 -8.42 27.53
C SER A 194 40.19 -9.46 27.13
N SER A 195 40.58 -10.49 26.37
CA SER A 195 39.64 -11.51 25.85
C SER A 195 38.86 -12.26 26.96
N SER A 196 39.43 -12.40 28.16
CA SER A 196 38.75 -12.98 29.31
C SER A 196 37.72 -12.05 29.94
N GLU A 197 38.04 -10.77 30.06
CA GLU A 197 37.15 -9.76 30.63
C GLU A 197 35.96 -9.50 29.71
N PHE A 198 36.20 -9.45 28.39
CA PHE A 198 35.15 -9.30 27.39
C PHE A 198 34.11 -10.44 27.47
N LYS A 199 34.57 -11.69 27.60
CA LYS A 199 33.67 -12.85 27.74
C LYS A 199 32.82 -12.78 29.00
N ALA A 200 33.40 -12.36 30.13
CA ALA A 200 32.69 -12.22 31.39
C ALA A 200 31.64 -11.10 31.32
N GLU A 201 31.99 -9.96 30.72
CA GLU A 201 31.08 -8.83 30.55
C GLU A 201 29.93 -9.17 29.58
N PHE A 202 30.21 -9.93 28.52
CA PHE A 202 29.19 -10.43 27.60
C PHE A 202 28.23 -11.42 28.26
N LEU A 203 28.75 -12.36 29.06
CA LEU A 203 27.93 -13.30 29.84
C LEU A 203 27.03 -12.55 30.84
N LYS A 204 27.56 -11.51 31.48
CA LYS A 204 26.79 -10.65 32.38
C LYS A 204 25.66 -9.93 31.66
N ARG A 205 25.95 -9.33 30.49
CA ARG A 205 24.92 -8.70 29.63
C ARG A 205 23.84 -9.69 29.23
N LYS A 206 24.21 -10.90 28.80
CA LYS A 206 23.24 -11.97 28.49
C LYS A 206 22.35 -12.31 29.69
N ALA A 207 22.92 -12.44 30.88
CA ALA A 207 22.15 -12.75 32.08
C ALA A 207 21.22 -11.60 32.49
N ASP A 208 21.64 -10.35 32.31
CA ASP A 208 20.82 -9.17 32.58
C ASP A 208 19.70 -9.00 31.53
N ASP A 209 19.98 -9.30 30.25
CA ASP A 209 18.97 -9.37 29.18
C ASP A 209 17.91 -10.44 29.46
N GLU A 210 18.35 -11.62 29.91
CA GLU A 210 17.44 -12.70 30.26
C GLU A 210 16.56 -12.33 31.46
N LYS A 211 17.09 -11.58 32.44
CA LYS A 211 16.30 -11.02 33.55
C LYS A 211 15.31 -9.97 33.06
N ARG A 212 15.71 -9.08 32.15
CA ARG A 212 14.79 -8.10 31.53
C ARG A 212 13.66 -8.78 30.77
N LYS A 213 13.98 -9.81 29.98
CA LYS A 213 12.98 -10.63 29.28
C LYS A 213 12.04 -11.30 30.27
N ARG A 214 12.57 -11.90 31.34
CA ARG A 214 11.75 -12.50 32.40
C ARG A 214 10.88 -11.48 33.11
N HIS A 215 11.36 -10.26 33.35
CA HIS A 215 10.57 -9.20 33.96
C HIS A 215 9.43 -8.72 33.06
N LEU A 216 9.71 -8.51 31.77
CA LEU A 216 8.69 -8.18 30.76
C LEU A 216 7.65 -9.30 30.61
N MET A 217 8.08 -10.57 30.60
CA MET A 217 7.16 -11.72 30.59
C MET A 217 6.32 -11.79 31.86
N ALA A 218 6.90 -11.49 33.03
CA ALA A 218 6.16 -11.46 34.29
C ALA A 218 5.14 -10.30 34.35
N GLU A 219 5.47 -9.13 33.80
CA GLU A 219 4.50 -8.02 33.67
C GLU A 219 3.36 -8.35 32.70
N LEU A 220 3.61 -9.14 31.66
CA LEU A 220 2.57 -9.65 30.76
C LEU A 220 1.70 -10.72 31.44
N GLU A 221 2.30 -11.61 32.23
CA GLU A 221 1.60 -12.66 32.99
C GLU A 221 0.70 -12.07 34.11
N GLU A 222 1.08 -10.94 34.72
CA GLU A 222 0.28 -10.25 35.74
C GLU A 222 -0.95 -9.51 35.15
N VAL A 223 -1.03 -9.37 33.82
CA VAL A 223 -2.17 -8.74 33.10
C VAL A 223 -3.20 -9.77 32.62
N ASP A 224 -2.89 -11.08 32.66
CA ASP A 224 -3.76 -12.17 32.20
C ASP A 224 -4.81 -12.64 33.24
N ASP A 225 -4.93 -11.98 34.39
CA ASP A 225 -5.91 -12.32 35.45
C ASP A 225 -7.35 -11.82 35.15
N TYR A 226 -7.71 -11.70 33.86
CA TYR A 226 -9.06 -11.40 33.38
C TYR A 226 -9.64 -12.60 32.59
N ASP A 227 -10.48 -13.38 33.27
CA ASP A 227 -11.44 -14.37 32.75
C ASP A 227 -10.97 -15.24 31.56
N MET A 228 -10.20 -16.29 31.87
CA MET A 228 -9.98 -17.42 30.98
C MET A 228 -11.28 -18.23 30.84
N TYR A 229 -12.14 -17.84 29.91
CA TYR A 229 -13.17 -18.72 29.37
C TYR A 229 -12.49 -19.86 28.62
N ASP A 230 -12.78 -21.07 29.08
CA ASP A 230 -12.44 -22.36 28.48
C ASP A 230 -12.98 -22.42 27.04
N ASP A 231 -12.14 -22.09 26.07
CA ASP A 231 -12.41 -22.29 24.65
C ASP A 231 -11.19 -23.00 24.03
N GLU A 232 -11.22 -24.33 24.04
CA GLU A 232 -10.24 -25.28 23.45
C GLU A 232 -10.10 -25.14 21.91
N GLU A 233 -10.35 -23.96 21.34
CA GLU A 233 -10.22 -23.65 19.91
C GLU A 233 -9.11 -22.62 19.59
N TYR A 234 -8.51 -21.98 20.62
CA TYR A 234 -7.49 -20.93 20.43
C TYR A 234 -6.01 -21.37 20.48
N ASP A 235 -5.72 -22.65 20.74
CA ASP A 235 -4.32 -23.15 20.75
C ASP A 235 -3.74 -23.36 19.33
N ARG A 236 -4.49 -23.05 18.27
CA ARG A 236 -3.98 -23.08 16.89
C ARG A 236 -3.60 -21.70 16.32
N GLU A 237 -3.83 -20.61 17.05
CA GLU A 237 -3.62 -19.25 16.52
C GLU A 237 -2.38 -18.55 17.09
N PHE A 238 -1.83 -19.03 18.21
CA PHE A 238 -0.70 -18.36 18.87
C PHE A 238 0.67 -18.59 18.19
N ASP A 239 0.78 -19.57 17.28
CA ASP A 239 2.00 -19.84 16.52
C ASP A 239 2.07 -19.09 15.16
N GLN A 240 1.12 -18.19 14.91
CA GLN A 240 0.99 -17.50 13.61
C GLN A 240 1.66 -16.11 13.60
N GLY A 241 2.35 -15.71 14.66
CA GLY A 241 2.78 -14.31 14.88
C GLY A 241 4.19 -13.93 14.43
N LEU A 242 5.06 -14.87 14.05
CA LEU A 242 6.51 -14.61 13.88
C LEU A 242 7.03 -14.65 12.43
N GLY A 243 6.13 -14.69 11.44
CA GLY A 243 6.50 -14.68 10.02
C GLY A 243 6.77 -13.27 9.47
N TRP A 244 7.64 -13.18 8.46
CA TRP A 244 7.88 -11.92 7.75
C TRP A 244 6.62 -11.49 6.98
N VAL A 245 6.28 -10.20 7.04
CA VAL A 245 5.12 -9.60 6.37
C VAL A 245 5.57 -8.41 5.54
N ASN A 246 5.06 -8.28 4.31
CA ASN A 246 5.36 -7.13 3.45
C ASN A 246 4.60 -5.86 3.90
N SER A 247 4.84 -4.72 3.24
CA SER A 247 4.16 -3.46 3.56
C SER A 247 2.64 -3.48 3.31
N ASP A 248 2.15 -4.45 2.55
CA ASP A 248 0.76 -4.60 2.13
C ASP A 248 0.01 -5.66 2.98
N GLY A 249 0.72 -6.34 3.89
CA GLY A 249 0.14 -7.33 4.80
C GLY A 249 0.25 -8.80 4.33
N ASP A 250 0.84 -9.06 3.16
CA ASP A 250 0.98 -10.43 2.64
C ASP A 250 2.17 -11.15 3.30
N ARG A 251 2.01 -12.46 3.50
CA ARG A 251 3.01 -13.38 4.04
C ARG A 251 3.66 -14.21 2.93
N LEU A 252 4.80 -14.85 3.24
CA LEU A 252 5.47 -15.77 2.30
C LEU A 252 4.55 -16.92 1.85
N ARG A 253 3.64 -17.35 2.74
CA ARG A 253 2.62 -18.38 2.46
C ARG A 253 1.66 -17.98 1.33
N ASP A 254 1.38 -16.69 1.18
CA ASP A 254 0.51 -16.17 0.11
C ASP A 254 1.17 -16.25 -1.27
N TYR A 255 2.51 -16.33 -1.30
CA TYR A 255 3.31 -16.60 -2.50
C TYR A 255 3.58 -18.10 -2.72
N GLY A 256 2.93 -18.97 -1.93
CA GLY A 256 3.06 -20.43 -2.01
C GLY A 256 4.35 -20.97 -1.42
N VAL A 257 5.00 -20.23 -0.51
CA VAL A 257 6.20 -20.66 0.22
C VAL A 257 5.77 -21.10 1.62
N ASP A 258 5.81 -22.41 1.88
CA ASP A 258 5.51 -22.98 3.21
C ASP A 258 6.68 -22.71 4.17
N GLU A 259 6.46 -21.86 5.16
CA GLU A 259 7.48 -21.49 6.17
C GLU A 259 7.83 -22.66 7.12
N GLU A 260 6.89 -23.58 7.34
CA GLU A 260 6.99 -24.69 8.29
C GLU A 260 8.04 -25.75 7.88
N GLU A 261 8.32 -25.89 6.58
CA GLU A 261 9.35 -26.82 6.09
C GLU A 261 10.78 -26.31 6.36
N SER A 262 10.97 -24.99 6.41
CA SER A 262 12.30 -24.39 6.66
C SER A 262 12.73 -24.45 8.13
N GLU A 263 11.76 -24.49 9.06
CA GLU A 263 12.03 -24.47 10.49
C GLU A 263 12.40 -25.87 11.03
N ALA A 264 11.91 -26.93 10.38
CA ALA A 264 12.28 -28.31 10.67
C ALA A 264 13.71 -28.67 10.20
N GLU A 265 14.20 -28.08 9.10
CA GLU A 265 15.60 -28.26 8.65
C GLU A 265 16.62 -27.44 9.47
N ALA A 266 16.18 -26.35 10.12
CA ALA A 266 17.06 -25.50 10.94
C ALA A 266 17.44 -26.12 12.30
N ALA A 267 16.64 -27.05 12.82
CA ALA A 267 16.90 -27.69 14.12
C ALA A 267 18.12 -28.64 14.11
N ASP A 268 18.49 -29.18 12.95
CA ASP A 268 19.65 -30.08 12.81
C ASP A 268 20.98 -29.34 12.56
N GLU A 269 20.94 -28.04 12.26
CA GLU A 269 22.13 -27.21 11.99
C GLU A 269 22.67 -26.44 13.22
N ASP A 270 22.00 -26.54 14.36
CA ASP A 270 22.35 -25.83 15.61
C ASP A 270 23.50 -26.51 16.38
N VAL A 271 24.54 -26.95 15.66
CA VAL A 271 25.79 -27.40 16.27
C VAL A 271 26.64 -26.16 16.60
N PRO A 272 26.92 -25.87 17.89
CA PRO A 272 27.65 -24.67 18.26
C PRO A 272 29.01 -24.65 17.57
N LEU A 273 29.41 -23.47 17.07
CA LEU A 273 30.65 -23.27 16.28
C LEU A 273 31.91 -23.86 16.96
N ALA A 274 31.93 -23.87 18.30
CA ALA A 274 32.98 -24.48 19.10
C ALA A 274 33.16 -25.99 18.87
N GLU A 275 32.06 -26.69 18.59
CA GLU A 275 32.04 -28.13 18.34
C GLU A 275 32.49 -28.47 16.91
N LEU A 276 32.13 -27.63 15.92
CA LEU A 276 32.67 -27.72 14.55
C LEU A 276 34.19 -27.48 14.51
N ILE A 277 34.69 -26.49 15.25
CA ILE A 277 36.13 -26.22 15.39
C ILE A 277 36.84 -27.40 16.09
N ARG A 278 36.19 -28.03 17.09
CA ARG A 278 36.72 -29.20 17.78
C ARG A 278 36.82 -30.41 16.85
N ARG A 279 35.77 -30.71 16.08
CA ARG A 279 35.74 -31.80 15.08
C ARG A 279 36.82 -31.60 14.02
N ARG A 280 36.99 -30.37 13.52
CA ARG A 280 38.07 -30.02 12.58
C ARG A 280 39.47 -30.25 13.16
N LYS A 281 39.71 -29.88 14.43
CA LYS A 281 41.02 -30.08 15.08
C LYS A 281 41.35 -31.54 15.36
N VAL A 282 40.35 -32.37 15.68
CA VAL A 282 40.53 -33.81 15.88
C VAL A 282 40.89 -34.47 14.54
N LEU A 283 40.14 -34.17 13.47
CA LEU A 283 40.45 -34.68 12.12
C LEU A 283 41.84 -34.26 11.62
N GLN A 284 42.27 -33.03 11.90
CA GLN A 284 43.62 -32.58 11.55
C GLN A 284 44.73 -33.30 12.32
N ARG A 285 44.44 -33.76 13.55
CA ARG A 285 45.39 -34.48 14.39
C ARG A 285 45.51 -35.95 13.96
N ASP A 286 44.40 -36.58 13.61
CA ASP A 286 44.38 -37.96 13.10
C ASP A 286 45.09 -38.06 11.73
N ILE A 287 45.05 -37.00 10.90
CA ILE A 287 45.81 -36.92 9.63
C ILE A 287 47.32 -36.71 9.85
N SER A 288 47.75 -36.25 11.03
CA SER A 288 49.16 -36.00 11.35
C SER A 288 49.85 -37.13 12.12
N ASP A 289 49.09 -38.11 12.60
CA ASP A 289 49.58 -39.27 13.37
C ASP A 289 49.59 -40.58 12.52
N ASP A 290 49.36 -40.49 11.20
CA ASP A 290 49.64 -41.50 10.15
C ASP A 290 50.73 -40.98 9.17
#